data_AF-A0AAC9TWR9-F1
#
_entry.id   AF-A0AAC9TWR9-F1
#
_cell.length_a   1.000
_cell.length_b   1.000
_cell.length_c   1.000
_cell.angle_alpha   90.00
_cell.angle_beta   90.00
_cell.angle_gamma   90.00
#
_symmetry.space_group_name_H-M   'P 1'
#
loop_
_entity.id
_entity.type
_entity.pdbx_description
1 polymer ?
#
loop_
_entity_poly.entity_id
_entity_poly.type
_entity_poly.pdbx_seq_one_letter_code
_entity_poly.pdbx_strand_id
1 'polypeptide(L)'
;MSKTYSMLGYAGLLPFILSTCLMLTGLTFFSLDPFMLFTTYSAIILSFLAGTLWGRESCKVHYLTEDKLLIISNVVSVAAWVAIVVNHLYVSLLILSVGYLVVYLKDRQQWREKTLSDEYIQLRTRLTAVAVLCHLIILGAAIS
;
A
#
# COMPACT_ATOMS: atom_id res chain seq x y z
N MET A 1 -19.76 -6.72 -5.15
CA MET A 1 -19.12 -5.46 -4.69
C MET A 1 -19.72 -4.28 -5.46
N SER A 2 -19.85 -3.09 -4.88
CA SER A 2 -20.42 -1.93 -5.60
C SER A 2 -19.47 -1.41 -6.69
N LYS A 3 -20.01 -0.87 -7.79
CA LYS A 3 -19.19 -0.27 -8.87
C LYS A 3 -18.29 0.85 -8.35
N THR A 4 -18.82 1.68 -7.44
CA THR A 4 -18.09 2.77 -6.78
C THR A 4 -16.84 2.27 -6.06
N TYR A 5 -16.93 1.14 -5.35
CA TYR A 5 -15.81 0.57 -4.61
C TYR A 5 -14.65 0.23 -5.54
N SER A 6 -14.92 -0.50 -6.62
CA SER A 6 -13.90 -0.86 -7.60
C SER A 6 -13.32 0.36 -8.30
N MET A 7 -14.18 1.33 -8.67
CA MET A 7 -13.75 2.56 -9.33
C MET A 7 -12.78 3.36 -8.47
N LEU A 8 -13.10 3.57 -7.18
CA LEU A 8 -12.20 4.27 -6.24
C LEU A 8 -10.90 3.50 -6.03
N GLY A 9 -10.96 2.17 -5.95
CA GLY A 9 -9.77 1.32 -5.83
C GLY A 9 -8.79 1.52 -6.99
N TYR A 10 -9.28 1.50 -8.24
CA TYR A 10 -8.43 1.73 -9.41
C TYR A 10 -8.01 3.20 -9.55
N ALA A 11 -8.85 4.17 -9.18
CA ALA A 11 -8.48 5.58 -9.17
C ALA A 11 -7.30 5.85 -8.22
N GLY A 12 -7.18 5.08 -7.13
CA GLY A 12 -6.04 5.12 -6.22
C GLY A 12 -4.70 4.73 -6.86
N LEU A 13 -4.67 4.15 -8.06
CA LEU A 13 -3.42 3.87 -8.79
C LEU A 13 -2.90 5.08 -9.58
N LEU A 14 -3.74 6.10 -9.82
CA LEU A 14 -3.36 7.24 -10.65
C LEU A 14 -2.12 7.96 -10.10
N PRO A 15 -2.01 8.28 -8.80
CA PRO A 15 -0.85 9.01 -8.31
C PRO A 15 0.43 8.16 -8.33
N PHE A 16 0.32 6.83 -8.17
CA PHE A 16 1.46 5.92 -8.36
C PHE A 16 2.02 5.96 -9.78
N ILE A 17 1.14 5.81 -10.77
CA ILE A 17 1.55 5.78 -12.17
C ILE A 17 2.11 7.15 -12.59
N LEU A 18 1.46 8.23 -12.18
CA LEU A 18 1.90 9.60 -12.47
C LEU A 18 3.29 9.87 -11.88
N SER A 19 3.47 9.63 -10.58
CA SER A 19 4.77 9.89 -9.93
C SER A 19 5.88 8.98 -10.45
N THR A 20 5.58 7.72 -10.78
CA THR A 20 6.55 6.83 -11.46
C THR A 20 6.97 7.39 -12.81
N CYS A 21 6.03 7.87 -13.64
CA CYS A 21 6.34 8.46 -14.94
C CYS A 21 7.20 9.72 -14.82
N LEU A 22 6.88 10.59 -13.85
CA LEU A 22 7.68 11.78 -13.56
C LEU A 22 9.13 11.41 -13.17
N MET A 23 9.30 10.40 -12.32
CA MET A 23 10.63 9.90 -11.95
C MET A 23 11.42 9.37 -13.16
N LEU A 24 10.80 8.61 -14.05
CA LEU A 24 11.46 8.05 -15.23
C LEU A 24 11.83 9.10 -16.29
N THR A 25 11.04 10.16 -16.40
CA THR A 25 11.26 11.25 -17.38
C THR A 25 12.17 12.35 -16.84
N GLY A 26 12.47 12.36 -15.54
CA GLY A 26 13.19 13.44 -14.87
C GLY A 26 12.41 14.76 -14.81
N LEU A 27 11.10 14.73 -15.09
CA LEU A 27 10.24 15.91 -15.06
C LEU A 27 9.73 16.19 -13.64
N THR A 28 9.70 17.45 -13.26
CA THR A 28 9.08 17.91 -12.02
C THR A 28 7.65 18.36 -12.25
N PHE A 29 6.74 18.05 -11.32
CA PHE A 29 5.36 18.53 -11.37
C PHE A 29 5.18 19.66 -10.37
N PHE A 30 4.89 20.89 -10.84
CA PHE A 30 4.79 22.09 -9.97
C PHE A 30 6.01 22.29 -9.05
N SER A 31 7.22 22.00 -9.53
CA SER A 31 8.47 22.06 -8.73
C SER A 31 8.50 21.13 -7.51
N LEU A 32 7.59 20.16 -7.43
CA LEU A 32 7.61 19.12 -6.41
C LEU A 32 8.55 18.00 -6.81
N ASP A 33 9.26 17.45 -5.83
CA ASP A 33 10.10 16.27 -5.99
C ASP A 33 9.22 15.03 -6.29
N PRO A 34 9.37 14.40 -7.47
CA PRO A 34 8.62 13.19 -7.83
C PRO A 34 8.81 12.04 -6.83
N PHE A 35 9.97 11.92 -6.21
CA PHE A 35 10.23 10.88 -5.21
C PHE A 35 9.42 11.13 -3.93
N MET A 36 9.39 12.38 -3.45
CA MET A 36 8.58 12.77 -2.31
C MET A 36 7.08 12.57 -2.59
N LEU A 37 6.62 12.91 -3.80
CA LEU A 37 5.24 12.65 -4.24
C LEU A 37 4.89 11.16 -4.20
N PHE A 38 5.78 10.31 -4.73
CA PHE A 38 5.58 8.86 -4.74
C PHE A 38 5.54 8.29 -3.32
N THR A 39 6.56 8.58 -2.51
CA THR A 39 6.73 7.98 -1.17
C THR A 39 5.65 8.40 -0.20
N THR A 40 5.28 9.69 -0.18
CA THR A 40 4.22 10.19 0.70
C THR A 40 2.86 9.59 0.35
N TYR A 41 2.51 9.55 -0.94
CA TYR A 41 1.27 8.93 -1.39
C TYR A 41 1.24 7.42 -1.09
N SER A 42 2.36 6.73 -1.35
CA SER A 42 2.51 5.31 -1.05
C SER A 42 2.31 5.01 0.44
N ALA A 43 2.93 5.80 1.31
CA ALA A 43 2.75 5.68 2.76
C ALA A 43 1.31 5.95 3.21
N ILE A 44 0.62 6.93 2.63
CA ILE A 44 -0.80 7.22 2.92
C ILE A 44 -1.67 6.01 2.58
N ILE A 45 -1.52 5.45 1.38
CA ILE A 45 -2.31 4.29 0.95
C ILE A 45 -1.97 3.06 1.80
N LEU A 46 -0.69 2.82 2.09
CA LEU A 46 -0.29 1.71 2.95
C LEU A 46 -0.88 1.84 4.37
N SER A 47 -0.86 3.05 4.95
CA SER A 47 -1.44 3.32 6.28
C SER A 47 -2.97 3.17 6.27
N PHE A 48 -3.64 3.64 5.22
CA PHE A 48 -5.08 3.43 5.04
C PHE A 48 -5.42 1.93 5.03
N LEU A 49 -4.66 1.13 4.28
CA LEU A 49 -4.85 -0.32 4.19
C LEU A 49 -4.56 -1.02 5.52
N ALA A 50 -3.50 -0.61 6.22
CA ALA A 50 -3.22 -1.10 7.56
C ALA A 50 -4.38 -0.77 8.51
N GLY A 51 -4.98 0.42 8.42
CA GLY A 51 -6.16 0.81 9.18
C GLY A 51 -7.37 -0.10 8.92
N THR A 52 -7.51 -0.68 7.73
CA THR A 52 -8.58 -1.65 7.46
C THR A 52 -8.42 -2.95 8.26
N LEU A 53 -7.18 -3.37 8.58
CA LEU A 53 -6.94 -4.52 9.45
C LEU A 53 -7.45 -4.24 10.87
N TRP A 54 -7.14 -3.06 11.41
CA TRP A 54 -7.64 -2.62 12.71
C TRP A 54 -9.17 -2.57 12.73
N GLY A 55 -9.79 -1.91 11.74
CA GLY A 55 -11.24 -1.77 11.66
C GLY A 55 -11.98 -3.11 11.58
N ARG A 56 -11.40 -4.12 10.90
CA ARG A 56 -11.99 -5.46 10.85
C ARG A 56 -11.95 -6.17 12.18
N GLU A 57 -10.84 -6.07 12.92
CA GLU A 57 -10.76 -6.66 14.26
C GLU A 57 -11.77 -6.00 15.21
N SER A 58 -11.94 -4.69 15.15
CA SER A 58 -12.94 -3.98 15.96
C SER A 58 -14.38 -4.40 15.68
N CYS A 59 -14.68 -4.89 14.48
CA CYS A 59 -16.02 -5.35 14.09
C CYS A 59 -16.27 -6.83 14.39
N LYS A 60 -15.28 -7.61 14.83
CA LYS A 60 -15.48 -9.02 15.21
C LYS A 60 -16.28 -9.09 16.51
N VAL A 61 -17.46 -9.70 16.45
CA VAL A 61 -18.38 -9.88 17.59
C VAL A 61 -17.91 -11.00 18.55
N HIS A 62 -16.93 -11.82 18.15
CA HIS A 62 -16.43 -12.94 18.95
C HIS A 62 -15.20 -12.58 19.79
N TYR A 63 -15.25 -12.93 21.08
CA TYR A 63 -14.28 -12.71 22.17
C TYR A 63 -12.84 -13.23 21.99
N LEU A 64 -12.45 -13.71 20.80
CA LEU A 64 -11.07 -14.08 20.49
C LEU A 64 -10.47 -12.98 19.62
N THR A 65 -10.22 -11.82 20.23
CA THR A 65 -9.46 -10.74 19.61
C THR A 65 -8.05 -11.24 19.29
N GLU A 66 -7.67 -11.26 18.01
CA GLU A 66 -6.28 -11.47 17.66
C GLU A 66 -5.56 -10.12 17.73
N ASP A 67 -5.05 -9.77 18.92
CA ASP A 67 -4.23 -8.56 19.15
C ASP A 67 -3.09 -8.42 18.12
N LYS A 68 -2.66 -9.55 17.55
CA LYS A 68 -1.69 -9.62 16.46
C LYS A 68 -2.05 -8.72 15.28
N LEU A 69 -3.32 -8.64 14.86
CA LEU A 69 -3.71 -7.81 13.71
C LEU A 69 -3.70 -6.32 14.05
N LEU A 70 -4.03 -5.95 15.29
CA LEU A 70 -3.91 -4.59 15.80
C LEU A 70 -2.44 -4.14 15.85
N ILE A 71 -1.55 -5.02 16.32
CA ILE A 71 -0.10 -4.78 16.36
C ILE A 71 0.43 -4.63 14.93
N ILE A 72 0.11 -5.55 14.02
CA ILE A 72 0.57 -5.49 12.63
C ILE A 72 0.10 -4.21 11.95
N SER A 73 -1.16 -3.81 12.14
CA SER A 73 -1.69 -2.55 11.60
C SER A 73 -0.84 -1.35 12.02
N ASN A 74 -0.48 -1.25 13.31
CA ASN A 74 0.34 -0.14 13.80
C ASN A 74 1.78 -0.23 13.33
N VAL A 75 2.39 -1.42 13.37
CA VAL A 75 3.76 -1.63 12.90
C VAL A 75 3.88 -1.21 11.43
N VAL A 76 2.91 -1.58 10.58
CA VAL A 76 2.91 -1.18 9.16
C VAL A 76 2.74 0.32 8.99
N SER A 77 1.84 0.95 9.77
CA SER A 77 1.61 2.40 9.68
C SER A 77 2.83 3.21 10.14
N VAL A 78 3.48 2.79 11.22
CA VAL A 78 4.73 3.37 11.69
C VAL A 78 5.86 3.14 10.69
N ALA A 79 5.97 1.95 10.12
CA ALA A 79 6.95 1.66 9.08
C ALA A 79 6.75 2.55 7.84
N ALA A 80 5.50 2.79 7.42
CA ALA A 80 5.17 3.70 6.33
C ALA A 80 5.62 5.14 6.63
N TRP A 81 5.42 5.62 7.86
CA TRP A 81 5.92 6.92 8.29
C TRP A 81 7.46 6.98 8.33
N VAL A 82 8.11 5.95 8.88
CA VAL A 82 9.58 5.84 8.91
C VAL A 82 10.15 5.86 7.49
N ALA A 83 9.50 5.23 6.52
CA ALA A 83 9.92 5.27 5.12
C ALA A 83 9.98 6.71 4.56
N ILE A 84 9.06 7.60 4.97
CA ILE A 84 9.11 9.02 4.60
C ILE A 84 10.26 9.71 5.34
N VAL A 85 10.36 9.52 6.66
CA VAL A 85 11.37 10.22 7.50
C VAL A 85 12.79 9.88 7.10
N VAL A 86 13.06 8.62 6.76
CA VAL A 86 14.37 8.16 6.29
C VAL A 86 14.74 8.83 4.96
N ASN A 87 13.75 9.13 4.12
CA ASN A 87 13.88 9.83 2.83
C ASN A 87 15.06 9.33 1.96
N HIS A 88 15.31 8.02 1.98
CA HIS A 88 16.40 7.40 1.23
C HIS A 88 15.81 6.43 0.23
N LEU A 89 15.98 6.72 -1.08
CA LEU A 89 15.35 6.05 -2.21
C LEU A 89 15.14 4.54 -2.00
N TYR A 90 16.23 3.80 -1.86
CA TYR A 90 16.20 2.34 -1.75
C TYR A 90 15.48 1.84 -0.49
N VAL A 91 15.74 2.48 0.65
CA VAL A 91 15.22 2.04 1.95
C VAL A 91 13.73 2.33 2.04
N SER A 92 13.32 3.53 1.65
CA SER A 92 11.91 3.94 1.62
C SER A 92 11.09 3.03 0.71
N LEU A 93 11.57 2.77 -0.51
CA LEU A 93 10.86 1.91 -1.46
C LEU A 93 10.76 0.47 -0.98
N LEU A 94 11.82 -0.09 -0.37
CA LEU A 94 11.80 -1.44 0.19
C LEU A 94 10.83 -1.56 1.37
N ILE A 95 10.85 -0.62 2.31
CA ILE A 95 9.94 -0.63 3.46
C ILE A 95 8.49 -0.58 2.99
N LEU A 96 8.16 0.33 2.07
CA LEU A 96 6.80 0.50 1.56
C LEU A 96 6.33 -0.74 0.79
N SER A 97 7.15 -1.26 -0.13
CA SER A 97 6.79 -2.44 -0.93
C SER A 97 6.63 -3.70 -0.06
N VAL A 98 7.51 -3.93 0.92
CA VAL A 98 7.34 -5.01 1.90
C VAL A 98 6.06 -4.81 2.72
N GLY A 99 5.76 -3.59 3.15
CA GLY A 99 4.53 -3.27 3.87
C GLY A 99 3.27 -3.66 3.08
N TYR A 100 3.22 -3.35 1.78
CA TYR A 100 2.12 -3.77 0.90
C TYR A 100 1.95 -5.28 0.85
N LEU A 101 3.06 -6.03 0.76
CA LEU A 101 3.04 -7.49 0.75
C LEU A 101 2.53 -8.05 2.09
N VAL A 102 2.98 -7.51 3.22
CA VAL A 102 2.52 -7.92 4.55
C VAL A 102 1.01 -7.75 4.69
N VAL A 103 0.46 -6.58 4.35
CA VAL A 103 -0.99 -6.34 4.42
C VAL A 103 -1.74 -7.24 3.46
N TYR A 104 -1.24 -7.44 2.23
CA TYR A 104 -1.85 -8.33 1.26
C TYR A 104 -1.86 -9.80 1.72
N LEU A 105 -0.81 -10.27 2.37
CA LEU A 105 -0.76 -11.62 2.94
C LEU A 105 -1.78 -11.79 4.06
N LYS A 106 -2.04 -10.74 4.85
CA LYS A 106 -3.12 -10.74 5.84
C LYS A 106 -4.51 -10.73 5.22
N ASP A 107 -4.73 -9.94 4.16
CA ASP A 107 -5.95 -10.01 3.36
C ASP A 107 -6.15 -11.43 2.78
N ARG A 108 -5.08 -12.05 2.27
CA ARG A 108 -5.12 -13.43 1.75
C ARG A 108 -5.44 -14.45 2.84
N GLN A 109 -4.88 -14.31 4.04
CA GLN A 109 -5.17 -15.19 5.16
C GLN A 109 -6.64 -15.11 5.54
N GLN A 110 -7.17 -13.90 5.74
CA GLN A 110 -8.59 -13.67 6.08
C GLN A 110 -9.54 -14.14 4.96
N TRP A 111 -9.11 -14.06 3.69
CA TRP A 111 -9.84 -14.65 2.56
C TRP A 111 -9.90 -16.18 2.64
N ARG A 112 -8.79 -16.86 2.97
CA ARG A 112 -8.77 -18.33 3.17
C ARG A 112 -9.65 -18.76 4.34
N GLU A 113 -9.75 -17.92 5.37
CA GLU A 113 -10.65 -18.07 6.50
C GLU A 113 -12.11 -17.69 6.17
N LYS A 114 -12.42 -17.39 4.90
CA LYS A 114 -13.76 -17.00 4.39
C LYS A 114 -14.35 -15.74 5.04
N THR A 115 -13.51 -14.88 5.61
CA THR A 115 -13.92 -13.60 6.20
C THR A 115 -14.01 -12.49 5.14
N LEU A 116 -13.32 -12.65 4.01
CA LEU A 116 -13.31 -11.70 2.89
C LEU A 116 -13.85 -12.35 1.61
N SER A 117 -14.47 -11.55 0.75
CA SER A 117 -15.02 -12.02 -0.53
C SER A 117 -13.93 -12.21 -1.60
N ASP A 118 -14.23 -13.06 -2.59
CA ASP A 118 -13.38 -13.27 -3.76
C ASP A 118 -13.14 -11.98 -4.55
N GLU A 119 -14.17 -11.16 -4.70
CA GLU A 119 -14.08 -9.88 -5.42
C GLU A 119 -13.11 -8.91 -4.74
N TYR A 120 -13.12 -8.86 -3.40
CA TYR A 120 -12.23 -8.02 -2.63
C TYR A 120 -10.77 -8.45 -2.84
N ILE A 121 -10.47 -9.74 -2.69
CA ILE A 121 -9.08 -10.21 -2.80
C ILE A 121 -8.56 -10.11 -4.24
N GLN A 122 -9.42 -10.29 -5.25
CA GLN A 122 -9.06 -10.07 -6.66
C GLN A 122 -8.70 -8.61 -6.92
N LEU A 123 -9.50 -7.66 -6.41
CA LEU A 123 -9.17 -6.25 -6.51
C LEU A 123 -7.83 -5.96 -5.82
N ARG A 124 -7.67 -6.39 -4.56
CA ARG A 124 -6.43 -6.16 -3.79
C ARG A 124 -5.20 -6.72 -4.48
N THR A 125 -5.30 -7.90 -5.08
CA THR A 125 -4.20 -8.51 -5.85
C THR A 125 -3.75 -7.60 -6.99
N ARG A 126 -4.70 -7.06 -7.77
CA ARG A 126 -4.38 -6.17 -8.90
C ARG A 126 -3.78 -4.85 -8.42
N LEU A 127 -4.38 -4.22 -7.42
CA LEU A 127 -3.91 -2.92 -6.90
C LEU A 127 -2.53 -3.05 -6.27
N THR A 128 -2.32 -4.06 -5.42
CA THR A 128 -1.01 -4.32 -4.80
C THR A 128 0.04 -4.68 -5.84
N ALA A 129 -0.30 -5.48 -6.85
CA ALA A 129 0.64 -5.81 -7.93
C ALA A 129 1.10 -4.55 -8.68
N VAL A 130 0.18 -3.67 -9.08
CA VAL A 130 0.55 -2.42 -9.75
C VAL A 130 1.39 -1.53 -8.85
N ALA A 131 0.99 -1.33 -7.59
CA ALA A 131 1.76 -0.51 -6.64
C ALA A 131 3.19 -1.07 -6.45
N VAL A 132 3.35 -2.37 -6.23
CA VAL A 132 4.67 -3.00 -6.08
C VAL A 132 5.49 -2.92 -7.36
N LEU A 133 4.87 -3.13 -8.54
CA LEU A 133 5.55 -2.96 -9.82
C LEU A 133 6.09 -1.54 -10.01
N CYS A 134 5.32 -0.51 -9.64
CA CYS A 134 5.82 0.86 -9.65
C CYS A 134 7.06 1.05 -8.77
N HIS A 135 7.08 0.48 -7.55
CA HIS A 135 8.27 0.52 -6.68
C HIS A 135 9.46 -0.16 -7.34
N LEU A 136 9.26 -1.35 -7.95
CA LEU A 136 10.32 -2.10 -8.62
C LEU A 136 10.86 -1.39 -9.87
N ILE A 137 9.99 -0.74 -10.65
CA ILE A 137 10.40 0.05 -11.82
C ILE A 137 11.31 1.20 -11.39
N ILE A 138 10.93 1.94 -10.33
CA ILE A 138 11.74 3.04 -9.80
C ILE A 138 13.08 2.52 -9.27
N LEU A 139 13.06 1.41 -8.51
CA LEU A 139 14.28 0.77 -8.02
C LEU A 139 15.21 0.34 -9.15
N GLY A 140 14.66 -0.28 -10.20
CA GLY A 140 15.44 -0.73 -11.36
C GLY A 140 16.05 0.44 -12.13
N ALA A 141 15.28 1.50 -12.36
CA ALA A 141 15.75 2.71 -13.05
C ALA A 141 16.84 3.47 -12.26
N ALA A 142 16.88 3.31 -10.93
CA ALA A 142 17.91 3.95 -10.10
C ALA A 142 19.25 3.21 -10.10
N ILE A 143 19.27 1.95 -10.52
CA ILE A 143 20.48 1.09 -10.55
C ILE A 143 21.13 1.08 -11.94
N SER A 144 20.36 1.41 -12.99
CA SER A 144 20.82 1.51 -14.39
C SER A 144 21.55 2.81 -14.68
#